data_AF-A0A7Y1AA05-F1
#
_entry.id   AF-A0A7Y1AA05-F1
#
_cell.length_a   1.000
_cell.length_b   1.000
_cell.length_c   1.000
_cell.angle_alpha   90.00
_cell.angle_beta   90.00
_cell.angle_gamma   90.00
#
_symmetry.space_group_name_H-M   'P 1'
#
loop_
_entity.id
_entity.type
_entity.pdbx_description
1 polymer ?
#
loop_
_entity_poly.entity_id
_entity_poly.type
_entity_poly.pdbx_seq_one_letter_code
_entity_poly.pdbx_strand_id
1 'polypeptide(L)'
;MCLDTSELGVLVDLAVAVGLDRQATVQAAADERFKQAIEANNDEAVQRGVFGASTVIADSKLFWGNDRLEIMGDYLAEGHGQST
;
A
#
# COMPACT_ATOMS: atom_id res chain seq x y z
N MET A 1 -12.55 20.56 1.01
CA MET A 1 -12.38 20.45 -0.45
C MET A 1 -11.87 19.04 -0.73
N CYS A 2 -12.52 18.29 -1.62
CA CYS A 2 -12.01 16.97 -2.02
C CYS A 2 -10.84 17.20 -2.97
N LEU A 3 -9.68 16.61 -2.69
CA LEU A 3 -8.50 16.70 -3.54
C LEU A 3 -8.63 15.64 -4.65
N ASP A 4 -8.34 16.01 -5.90
CA ASP A 4 -8.25 15.05 -7.01
C ASP A 4 -6.84 14.45 -7.05
N THR A 5 -6.74 13.16 -6.76
CA THR A 5 -5.47 12.43 -6.76
C THR A 5 -4.96 12.08 -8.15
N SER A 6 -5.75 12.32 -9.20
CA SER A 6 -5.36 12.13 -10.60
C SER A 6 -4.57 13.34 -11.14
N GLU A 7 -4.64 14.48 -10.45
CA GLU A 7 -3.95 15.71 -10.84
C GLU A 7 -2.53 15.74 -10.25
N LEU A 8 -1.51 15.68 -11.12
CA LEU A 8 -0.11 15.68 -10.70
C LEU A 8 0.24 16.90 -9.83
N GLY A 9 -0.34 18.06 -10.12
CA GLY A 9 -0.14 19.27 -9.32
C GLY A 9 -0.55 19.10 -7.85
N VAL A 10 -1.68 18.42 -7.61
CA VAL A 10 -2.17 18.11 -6.26
C VAL A 10 -1.20 17.19 -5.52
N LEU A 11 -0.72 16.14 -6.19
CA LEU A 11 0.25 15.21 -5.61
C LEU A 11 1.58 15.88 -5.27
N VAL A 12 2.05 16.78 -6.13
CA VAL A 12 3.28 17.55 -5.91
C VAL A 12 3.15 18.51 -4.74
N ASP A 13 2.02 19.19 -4.60
CA ASP A 13 1.78 20.10 -3.47
C ASP A 13 1.73 19.33 -2.14
N LEU A 14 1.11 18.16 -2.13
CA LEU A 14 1.12 17.24 -0.97
C LEU A 14 2.53 16.74 -0.65
N ALA A 15 3.32 16.37 -1.66
CA ALA A 15 4.69 15.93 -1.48
C ALA A 15 5.57 17.02 -0.86
N VAL A 16 5.45 18.27 -1.34
CA VAL A 16 6.15 19.42 -0.75
C VAL A 16 5.71 19.66 0.70
N ALA A 17 4.42 19.52 0.99
CA ALA A 17 3.89 19.70 2.35
C ALA A 17 4.49 18.70 3.37
N VAL A 18 4.91 17.52 2.92
CA VAL A 18 5.60 16.52 3.75
C VAL A 18 7.14 16.56 3.63
N GLY A 19 7.69 17.58 2.96
CA GLY A 19 9.13 17.84 2.89
C GLY A 19 9.87 17.18 1.73
N LEU A 20 9.16 16.68 0.71
CA LEU A 20 9.78 16.13 -0.50
C LEU A 20 10.08 17.24 -1.53
N ASP A 21 11.11 17.01 -2.36
CA ASP A 21 11.47 17.95 -3.42
C ASP A 21 10.47 17.93 -4.58
N ARG A 22 10.03 19.12 -5.00
CA ARG A 22 9.04 19.31 -6.07
C ARG A 22 9.49 18.67 -7.39
N GLN A 23 10.73 18.93 -7.81
CA GLN A 23 11.19 18.46 -9.11
C GLN A 23 11.42 16.95 -9.09
N ALA A 24 12.00 16.41 -8.03
CA ALA A 24 12.17 14.99 -7.83
C ALA A 24 10.84 14.23 -7.83
N THR A 25 9.78 14.78 -7.20
CA THR A 25 8.43 14.19 -7.24
C THR A 25 7.87 14.14 -8.65
N VAL A 26 8.00 15.23 -9.43
CA VAL A 26 7.54 15.27 -10.83
C VAL A 26 8.28 14.23 -11.68
N GLN A 27 9.61 14.12 -11.51
CA GLN A 27 10.40 13.13 -12.25
C GLN A 27 10.04 11.71 -11.84
N ALA A 28 9.86 11.45 -10.54
CA ALA A 28 9.46 10.13 -10.05
C ALA A 28 8.08 9.70 -10.56
N ALA A 29 7.12 10.62 -10.66
CA ALA A 29 5.80 10.32 -11.20
C ALA A 29 5.80 9.86 -12.67
N ALA A 30 6.85 10.18 -13.43
CA ALA A 30 7.02 9.80 -14.83
C ALA A 30 8.11 8.72 -15.05
N ASP A 31 8.81 8.29 -14.00
CA ASP A 31 9.88 7.28 -14.09
C ASP A 31 9.26 5.87 -14.15
N GLU A 32 9.47 5.21 -15.29
CA GLU A 32 8.94 3.89 -15.61
C GLU A 32 9.30 2.83 -14.54
N ARG A 33 10.43 2.98 -13.86
CA ARG A 33 10.85 2.05 -12.79
C ARG A 33 9.84 2.00 -11.65
N PHE A 34 9.20 3.11 -11.29
CA PHE A 34 8.16 3.10 -10.24
C PHE A 34 6.86 2.46 -10.72
N LYS A 35 6.51 2.64 -11.99
CA LYS A 35 5.36 1.95 -12.59
C LYS A 35 5.56 0.43 -12.59
N GLN A 36 6.73 -0.03 -13.01
CA GLN A 36 7.09 -1.46 -12.96
C GLN A 36 7.05 -2.02 -11.53
N ALA A 37 7.49 -1.24 -10.54
CA ALA A 37 7.39 -1.65 -9.14
C ALA A 37 5.92 -1.79 -8.67
N ILE A 38 5.03 -0.90 -9.09
CA ILE A 38 3.59 -1.00 -8.79
C ILE A 38 2.98 -2.25 -9.44
N GLU A 39 3.31 -2.53 -10.70
CA GLU A 39 2.85 -3.72 -11.41
C GLU A 39 3.33 -5.01 -10.72
N ALA A 40 4.62 -5.08 -10.37
CA ALA A 40 5.19 -6.23 -9.66
C ALA A 40 4.52 -6.46 -8.28
N ASN A 41 4.26 -5.39 -7.53
CA ASN A 41 3.56 -5.48 -6.24
C ASN A 41 2.11 -5.98 -6.41
N ASN A 42 1.41 -5.55 -7.46
CA ASN A 42 0.07 -6.03 -7.77
C ASN A 42 0.07 -7.52 -8.14
N ASP A 43 1.02 -7.94 -8.97
CA ASP A 43 1.17 -9.35 -9.35
C ASP A 43 1.45 -10.24 -8.13
N GLU A 44 2.35 -9.81 -7.23
CA GLU A 44 2.61 -10.51 -5.97
C GLU A 44 1.34 -10.60 -5.11
N ALA A 45 0.60 -9.50 -4.96
CA ALA A 45 -0.64 -9.47 -4.18
C ALA A 45 -1.68 -10.46 -4.75
N VAL A 46 -1.88 -10.46 -6.06
CA VAL A 46 -2.80 -11.40 -6.73
C VAL A 46 -2.35 -12.85 -6.54
N GLN A 47 -1.06 -13.15 -6.69
CA GLN A 47 -0.49 -14.49 -6.46
C GLN A 47 -0.72 -14.97 -5.02
N ARG A 48 -0.72 -14.06 -4.05
CA ARG A 48 -0.98 -14.33 -2.63
C ARG A 48 -2.47 -14.37 -2.28
N GLY A 49 -3.36 -14.25 -3.26
CA GLY A 49 -4.81 -14.35 -3.09
C GLY A 49 -5.50 -13.05 -2.68
N VAL A 50 -4.83 -11.90 -2.77
CA VAL A 50 -5.45 -10.59 -2.54
C VAL A 50 -6.41 -10.25 -3.67
N PHE A 51 -7.62 -9.80 -3.32
CA PHE A 51 -8.68 -9.45 -4.29
C PHE A 51 -9.31 -8.07 -4.06
N GLY A 52 -8.85 -7.33 -3.05
CA GLY A 52 -9.38 -6.00 -2.73
C GLY A 52 -8.53 -5.27 -1.69
N ALA A 53 -8.89 -4.01 -1.45
CA ALA A 53 -8.26 -3.15 -0.44
C ALA A 53 -9.31 -2.71 0.61
N SER A 54 -8.97 -2.61 1.90
CA SER A 54 -7.67 -3.00 2.50
C SER A 54 -7.54 -4.51 2.67
N THR A 55 -6.34 -5.04 2.46
CA THR A 55 -5.97 -6.42 2.81
C THR A 55 -4.65 -6.39 3.56
N VAL A 56 -4.55 -7.16 4.64
CA VAL A 56 -3.31 -7.38 5.38
C VAL A 56 -3.03 -8.87 5.41
N ILE A 57 -1.78 -9.27 5.19
CA ILE A 57 -1.33 -10.65 5.35
C ILE A 57 -0.37 -10.67 6.54
N ALA A 58 -0.75 -11.39 7.59
CA ALA A 58 0.09 -11.62 8.76
C ALA A 58 0.49 -13.10 8.76
N ASP A 59 1.81 -13.37 8.76
CA ASP A 59 2.38 -14.68 8.49
C ASP A 59 1.87 -15.26 7.15
N SER A 60 1.07 -16.33 7.19
CA SER A 60 0.41 -16.92 6.02
C SER A 60 -1.10 -16.66 5.96
N LYS A 61 -1.64 -15.86 6.89
CA LYS A 61 -3.08 -15.62 7.01
C LYS A 61 -3.47 -14.26 6.43
N LEU A 62 -4.47 -14.30 5.54
CA LEU A 62 -5.03 -13.12 4.89
C LEU A 62 -6.23 -12.58 5.67
N PHE A 63 -6.22 -11.27 5.94
CA PHE A 63 -7.29 -10.51 6.58
C PHE A 63 -7.76 -9.41 5.62
N TRP A 64 -9.02 -9.47 5.18
CA TRP A 64 -9.59 -8.51 4.23
C TRP A 64 -10.60 -7.59 4.92
N GLY A 65 -10.37 -6.28 4.84
CA GLY A 65 -11.19 -5.22 5.44
C GLY A 65 -10.56 -4.61 6.69
N ASN A 66 -10.79 -3.31 6.89
CA ASN A 66 -10.35 -2.59 8.10
C ASN A 66 -11.01 -3.13 9.38
N ASP A 67 -12.21 -3.69 9.27
CA ASP A 67 -12.95 -4.34 10.35
C ASP A 67 -12.33 -5.68 10.80
N ARG A 68 -11.27 -6.15 10.13
CA ARG A 68 -10.51 -7.35 10.51
C ARG A 68 -9.24 -7.07 11.29
N LEU A 69 -8.88 -5.81 11.52
CA LEU A 69 -7.66 -5.45 12.23
C LEU A 69 -7.66 -5.93 13.69
N GLU A 70 -8.79 -5.87 14.39
CA GLU A 70 -8.91 -6.37 15.77
C GLU A 70 -8.71 -7.89 15.83
N ILE A 71 -9.37 -8.63 14.93
CA ILE A 71 -9.24 -10.09 14.80
C ILE A 71 -7.80 -10.50 14.42
N MET A 72 -7.13 -9.71 13.59
CA MET A 72 -5.72 -9.91 13.27
C MET A 72 -4.84 -9.69 14.51
N GLY A 73 -5.14 -8.67 15.32
CA GLY A 73 -4.47 -8.41 16.59
C GLY A 73 -4.57 -9.59 17.55
N ASP A 74 -5.77 -10.14 17.72
CA ASP A 74 -6.00 -11.34 18.54
C ASP A 74 -5.23 -12.55 17.99
N TYR A 75 -5.27 -12.75 16.67
CA TYR A 75 -4.52 -13.83 16.01
C TYR A 75 -3.01 -13.76 16.27
N LEU A 76 -2.44 -12.55 16.25
CA LEU A 76 -1.02 -12.32 16.54
C LEU A 76 -0.69 -12.50 18.02
N ALA A 77 -1.57 -12.05 18.91
CA ALA A 77 -1.39 -12.15 20.37
C ALA A 77 -1.42 -13.60 20.87
N GLU A 78 -2.23 -14.45 20.24
CA GLU A 78 -2.33 -15.88 20.56
C GLU A 78 -1.12 -16.70 20.07
N GLY A 79 -0.17 -16.09 19.35
CA GLY A 79 1.08 -16.75 18.94
C GLY A 79 0.94 -17.74 17.78
N HIS A 80 -0.17 -17.71 17.05
CA HIS A 80 -0.42 -18.57 15.88
C HIS A 80 0.56 -18.35 14.72
N GLY A 81 1.40 -17.31 14.80
CA GLY A 81 2.49 -17.01 13.87
C GLY A 81 3.79 -17.78 14.12
N GLN A 82 3.88 -18.58 15.19
CA GLN A 82 5.03 -19.47 15.42
C GLN A 82 4.73 -20.89 14.96
N SER A 83 4.87 -21.16 13.67
CA SER A 83 5.02 -22.52 13.17
C SER A 83 5.94 -22.56 11.96
N THR A 84 7.19 -22.91 12.24
CA THR A 84 8.32 -23.28 11.35
C THR A 84 9.03 -22.15 10.62
#